data_AF-A0A7C4CZL3-F1
#
_entry.id   AF-A0A7C4CZL3-F1
#
_cell.length_a   1.000
_cell.length_b   1.000
_cell.length_c   1.000
_cell.angle_alpha   90.00
_cell.angle_beta   90.00
_cell.angle_gamma   90.00
#
_symmetry.space_group_name_H-M   'P 1'
#
loop_
_entity.id
_entity.type
_entity.pdbx_description
1 polymer ?
#
loop_
_entity_poly.entity_id
_entity_poly.type
_entity_poly.pdbx_seq_one_letter_code
_entity_poly.pdbx_strand_id
1 'polypeptide(L)'
;MNKIVKIYIVALLLIVLLTFIAIANAQEFIVLENDKGVQKSSFLRGEGIVITVTMPYDGAVEVLLYNPPGTAGPSPVLFFSRTPVSANIQTKLGPKWMDEKAPCGKYQLEIKMFDSIGRHVKTEYKYFDYAMNEPPCATSPLPPPPPDNTLLIIILGAAVAAVAVVVVVVVFMLRPGARPPKERVPTTPPIAPPSPPPSAPPKAPHKRRPIIRGEEEEET
;
A
#
# COMPACT_ATOMS: atom_id res chain seq x y z
N MET A 1 0.72 20.99 -22.88
CA MET A 1 1.38 19.83 -22.26
C MET A 1 1.30 18.66 -23.22
N ASN A 2 2.43 18.15 -23.70
CA ASN A 2 2.48 17.14 -24.77
C ASN A 2 1.80 15.84 -24.30
N LYS A 3 1.05 15.14 -25.17
CA LYS A 3 0.31 13.92 -24.80
C LYS A 3 1.24 12.88 -24.14
N ILE A 4 2.48 12.81 -24.62
CA ILE A 4 3.54 11.94 -24.12
C ILE A 4 3.87 12.25 -22.64
N VAL A 5 3.99 13.53 -22.27
CA VAL A 5 4.31 13.94 -20.89
C VAL A 5 3.18 13.57 -19.92
N LYS A 6 1.91 13.68 -20.35
CA LYS A 6 0.76 13.24 -19.54
C LYS A 6 0.79 11.74 -19.26
N ILE A 7 1.17 10.93 -20.26
CA ILE A 7 1.27 9.47 -20.13
C ILE A 7 2.37 9.11 -19.11
N TYR A 8 3.54 9.76 -19.18
CA TYR A 8 4.61 9.51 -18.21
C TYR A 8 4.22 9.86 -16.77
N ILE A 9 3.50 10.97 -16.56
CA ILE A 9 3.05 11.37 -15.22
C ILE A 9 2.05 10.36 -14.66
N VAL A 10 1.08 9.92 -15.47
CA VAL A 10 0.09 8.92 -15.04
C VAL A 10 0.76 7.58 -14.74
N ALA A 11 1.71 7.15 -15.57
CA ALA A 11 2.48 5.92 -15.33
C ALA A 11 3.29 6.00 -14.03
N LEU A 12 3.95 7.14 -13.76
CA LEU A 12 4.75 7.32 -12.55
C LEU A 12 3.88 7.32 -11.29
N LEU A 13 2.71 7.99 -11.31
CA LEU A 13 1.75 7.95 -10.20
C LEU A 13 1.21 6.54 -9.94
N LEU A 14 0.94 5.77 -11.00
CA LEU A 14 0.52 4.37 -10.88
C LEU A 14 1.60 3.50 -10.24
N ILE A 15 2.86 3.67 -10.63
CA ILE A 15 3.99 2.92 -10.04
C ILE A 15 4.10 3.25 -8.55
N VAL A 16 4.06 4.53 -8.17
CA VAL A 16 4.11 4.94 -6.76
C VAL A 16 2.95 4.34 -5.97
N LEU A 17 1.73 4.39 -6.50
CA LEU A 17 0.55 3.80 -5.85
C LEU A 17 0.70 2.29 -5.64
N LEU A 18 1.15 1.56 -6.68
CA LEU A 18 1.37 0.12 -6.60
C LEU A 18 2.44 -0.24 -5.56
N THR A 19 3.54 0.53 -5.50
CA THR A 19 4.57 0.33 -4.47
C THR A 19 4.04 0.58 -3.07
N PHE A 20 3.18 1.59 -2.87
CA PHE A 20 2.61 1.90 -1.55
C PHE A 20 1.66 0.79 -1.07
N ILE A 21 0.83 0.26 -1.98
CA ILE A 21 -0.05 -0.88 -1.71
C ILE A 21 0.78 -2.12 -1.35
N ALA A 22 1.87 -2.37 -2.09
CA ALA A 22 2.75 -3.50 -1.81
C ALA A 22 3.42 -3.40 -0.43
N ILE A 23 3.87 -2.20 -0.04
CA ILE A 23 4.49 -1.96 1.27
C ILE A 23 3.47 -2.10 2.40
N ALA A 24 2.25 -1.57 2.23
CA ALA A 24 1.20 -1.67 3.24
C ALA A 24 0.77 -3.12 3.49
N ASN A 25 0.72 -3.95 2.45
CA ASN A 25 0.39 -5.37 2.56
C ASN A 25 1.53 -6.22 3.13
N ALA A 26 2.76 -5.69 3.25
CA ALA A 26 3.90 -6.41 3.78
C ALA A 26 4.09 -6.24 5.29
N GLN A 27 3.22 -5.49 5.98
CA GLN A 27 3.42 -5.17 7.39
C GLN A 27 3.00 -6.33 8.30
N GLU A 28 4.01 -6.88 8.99
CA GLU A 28 3.81 -7.76 10.14
C GLU A 28 3.30 -6.95 11.33
N PHE A 29 2.27 -7.46 12.01
CA PHE A 29 1.69 -6.79 13.16
C PHE A 29 1.47 -7.77 14.30
N ILE A 30 1.99 -7.44 15.48
CA ILE A 30 1.78 -8.21 16.71
C ILE A 30 1.27 -7.29 17.81
N VAL A 31 0.11 -7.65 18.35
CA VAL A 31 -0.55 -6.92 19.45
C VAL A 31 -0.89 -7.84 20.59
N LEU A 32 -0.73 -7.30 21.80
CA LEU A 32 -1.23 -7.89 23.03
C LEU A 32 -2.60 -7.29 23.34
N GLU A 33 -3.60 -8.15 23.44
CA GLU A 33 -4.97 -7.83 23.81
C GLU A 33 -5.34 -8.62 25.08
N ASN A 34 -6.36 -8.17 25.80
CA ASN A 34 -7.02 -9.03 26.78
C ASN A 34 -8.10 -9.91 26.15
N ASP A 35 -8.73 -10.73 26.98
CA ASP A 35 -9.89 -11.57 26.64
C ASP A 35 -11.10 -10.78 26.09
N LYS A 36 -11.15 -9.47 26.31
CA LYS A 36 -12.17 -8.55 25.76
C LYS A 36 -11.75 -7.88 24.45
N GLY A 37 -10.56 -8.19 23.92
CA GLY A 37 -10.03 -7.58 22.70
C GLY A 37 -9.48 -6.16 22.88
N VAL A 38 -9.24 -5.72 24.11
CA VAL A 38 -8.65 -4.40 24.39
C VAL A 38 -7.14 -4.51 24.34
N GLN A 39 -6.51 -3.77 23.43
CA GLN A 39 -5.06 -3.70 23.33
C GLN A 39 -4.45 -3.05 24.58
N LYS A 40 -3.51 -3.74 25.22
CA LYS A 40 -2.79 -3.21 26.39
C LYS A 40 -1.51 -3.98 26.70
N SER A 41 -0.67 -3.36 27.53
CA SER A 41 0.61 -3.90 27.98
C SER A 41 0.64 -4.26 29.48
N SER A 42 -0.49 -4.15 30.18
CA SER A 42 -0.60 -4.48 31.60
C SER A 42 -1.82 -5.36 31.84
N PHE A 43 -1.58 -6.52 32.45
CA PHE A 43 -2.59 -7.56 32.68
C PHE A 43 -2.74 -7.82 34.16
N LEU A 44 -3.99 -7.89 34.61
CA LEU A 44 -4.30 -8.23 35.99
C LEU A 44 -4.25 -9.74 36.18
N ARG A 45 -4.03 -10.17 37.43
CA ARG A 45 -4.15 -11.59 37.77
C ARG A 45 -5.57 -12.11 37.44
N GLY A 46 -5.62 -13.25 36.75
CA GLY A 46 -6.86 -13.85 36.27
C GLY A 46 -7.37 -13.28 34.93
N GLU A 47 -6.69 -12.28 34.37
CA GLU A 47 -7.00 -11.78 33.04
C GLU A 47 -6.35 -12.64 31.94
N GLY A 48 -7.10 -12.92 30.89
CA GLY A 48 -6.62 -13.68 29.75
C GLY A 48 -5.76 -12.81 28.84
N ILE A 49 -4.60 -13.32 28.42
CA ILE A 49 -3.71 -12.69 27.46
C ILE A 49 -4.00 -13.27 26.07
N VAL A 50 -4.26 -12.40 25.10
CA VAL A 50 -4.47 -12.74 23.70
C VAL A 50 -3.36 -12.08 22.89
N ILE A 51 -2.74 -12.85 21.98
CA ILE A 51 -1.75 -12.32 21.04
C ILE A 51 -2.37 -12.32 19.66
N THR A 52 -2.58 -11.14 19.09
CA THR A 52 -3.07 -10.97 17.74
C THR A 52 -1.89 -10.80 16.80
N VAL A 53 -1.74 -11.71 15.84
CA VAL A 53 -0.62 -11.73 14.88
C VAL A 53 -1.16 -11.65 13.45
N THR A 54 -0.52 -10.84 12.61
CA THR A 54 -0.70 -10.84 11.16
C THR A 54 0.66 -10.97 10.50
N MET A 55 0.80 -11.95 9.60
CA MET A 55 2.05 -12.24 8.87
C MET A 55 1.83 -12.07 7.37
N PRO A 56 2.80 -11.58 6.59
CA PRO A 56 2.66 -11.39 5.14
C PRO A 56 2.84 -12.69 4.34
N TYR A 57 3.04 -13.83 5.01
CA TYR A 57 3.23 -15.16 4.43
C TYR A 57 2.56 -16.23 5.29
N ASP A 58 2.26 -17.38 4.68
CA ASP A 58 1.77 -18.55 5.39
C ASP A 58 2.90 -19.16 6.22
N GLY A 59 2.59 -19.53 7.46
CA GLY A 59 3.61 -20.01 8.38
C GLY A 59 3.03 -20.48 9.70
N ALA A 60 3.86 -20.42 10.73
CA ALA A 60 3.45 -20.72 12.09
C ALA A 60 4.14 -19.81 13.09
N VAL A 61 3.50 -19.64 14.25
CA VAL A 61 4.00 -18.83 15.36
C VAL A 61 4.08 -19.69 16.61
N GLU A 62 5.20 -19.62 17.30
CA GLU A 62 5.41 -20.18 18.64
C GLU A 62 5.76 -19.05 19.58
N VAL A 63 5.25 -19.10 20.81
CA VAL A 63 5.49 -18.04 21.79
C VAL A 63 6.06 -18.65 23.06
N LEU A 64 7.23 -18.16 23.46
CA LEU A 64 7.87 -18.49 24.71
C LEU A 64 7.70 -17.33 25.69
N LEU A 65 7.48 -17.64 26.97
CA LEU A 65 7.33 -16.67 28.04
C LEU A 65 8.55 -16.75 28.96
N TYR A 66 9.13 -15.59 29.22
CA TYR A 66 10.22 -15.40 30.17
C TYR A 66 9.69 -14.71 31.42
N ASN A 67 9.97 -15.31 32.57
CA ASN A 67 9.61 -14.73 33.87
C ASN A 67 10.41 -13.46 34.16
N PRO A 68 9.91 -12.58 35.05
CA PRO A 68 10.63 -11.38 35.45
C PRO A 68 12.01 -11.72 36.04
N PRO A 69 13.04 -10.87 35.84
CA PRO A 69 14.36 -11.09 36.40
C PRO A 69 14.33 -11.25 37.92
N GLY A 70 15.13 -12.18 38.47
CA GLY A 70 15.22 -12.42 39.91
C GLY A 70 14.06 -13.22 40.51
N THR A 71 13.15 -13.74 39.69
CA THR A 71 12.08 -14.63 40.14
C THR A 71 12.49 -16.10 40.00
N ALA A 72 11.98 -16.94 40.90
CA ALA A 72 12.21 -18.39 40.85
C ALA A 72 11.23 -19.07 39.89
N GLY A 73 11.71 -20.05 39.13
CA GLY A 73 10.88 -20.90 38.25
C GLY A 73 11.54 -21.21 36.92
N PRO A 74 10.97 -22.14 36.13
CA PRO A 74 11.42 -22.41 34.78
C PRO A 74 11.19 -21.18 33.90
N SER A 75 12.23 -20.78 33.15
CA SER A 75 12.19 -19.67 32.19
C SER A 75 13.25 -19.96 31.11
N PRO A 76 12.89 -19.99 29.81
CA PRO A 76 11.56 -19.77 29.27
C PRO A 76 10.60 -20.94 29.46
N VAL A 77 9.29 -20.66 29.36
CA VAL A 77 8.22 -21.67 29.27
C VAL A 77 7.42 -21.51 27.98
N LEU A 78 6.93 -22.62 27.43
CA LEU A 78 6.09 -22.58 26.23
C LEU A 78 4.73 -21.94 26.55
N PHE A 79 4.50 -20.75 26.00
CA PHE A 79 3.27 -20.00 26.22
C PHE A 79 2.23 -20.32 25.15
N PHE A 80 2.57 -20.23 23.88
CA PHE A 80 1.73 -20.78 22.81
C PHE A 80 2.53 -21.78 22.01
N SER A 81 1.99 -22.99 21.86
CA SER A 81 2.52 -23.99 20.95
C SER A 81 2.52 -23.46 19.53
N ARG A 82 3.39 -24.03 18.69
CA ARG A 82 3.48 -23.70 17.27
C ARG A 82 2.09 -23.76 16.60
N THR A 83 1.55 -22.61 16.26
CA THR A 83 0.19 -22.43 15.75
C THR A 83 0.25 -21.89 14.32
N PRO A 84 -0.44 -22.50 13.35
CA PRO A 84 -0.44 -22.03 11.97
C PRO A 84 -1.08 -20.65 11.85
N VAL A 85 -0.52 -19.81 10.98
CA VAL A 85 -0.99 -18.46 10.67
C VAL A 85 -1.01 -18.32 9.15
N SER A 86 -2.15 -17.87 8.61
CA SER A 86 -2.31 -17.62 7.18
C SER A 86 -1.84 -16.22 6.79
N ALA A 87 -1.31 -16.11 5.57
CA ALA A 87 -0.82 -14.85 5.02
C ALA A 87 -1.92 -13.78 5.02
N ASN A 88 -1.60 -12.60 5.55
CA ASN A 88 -2.45 -11.40 5.60
C ASN A 88 -3.78 -11.59 6.34
N ILE A 89 -3.88 -12.63 7.17
CA ILE A 89 -5.05 -12.87 8.02
C ILE A 89 -4.67 -12.63 9.47
N GLN A 90 -5.46 -11.78 10.12
CA GLN A 90 -5.34 -11.54 11.55
C GLN A 90 -5.70 -12.83 12.31
N THR A 91 -4.73 -13.39 13.00
CA THR A 91 -4.87 -14.64 13.77
C THR A 91 -4.73 -14.32 15.25
N LYS A 92 -5.69 -14.79 16.06
CA LYS A 92 -5.68 -14.61 17.51
C LYS A 92 -5.18 -15.87 18.21
N LEU A 93 -4.14 -15.74 19.02
CA LEU A 93 -3.60 -16.80 19.88
C LEU A 93 -4.13 -16.57 21.31
N GLY A 94 -4.94 -17.49 21.81
CA GLY A 94 -5.50 -17.42 23.17
C GLY A 94 -7.03 -17.30 23.21
N PRO A 95 -7.60 -16.86 24.35
CA PRO A 95 -6.91 -16.35 25.54
C PRO A 95 -6.09 -17.42 26.27
N LYS A 96 -4.96 -17.00 26.86
CA LYS A 96 -4.18 -17.81 27.80
C LYS A 96 -3.98 -17.05 29.10
N TRP A 97 -4.23 -17.73 30.22
CA TRP A 97 -4.07 -17.18 31.55
C TRP A 97 -2.71 -17.53 32.12
N MET A 98 -2.18 -16.59 32.89
CA MET A 98 -1.01 -16.81 33.74
C MET A 98 -1.41 -17.61 34.97
N ASP A 99 -0.51 -18.47 35.46
CA ASP A 99 -0.76 -19.23 36.69
C ASP A 99 -1.05 -18.30 37.87
N GLU A 100 -1.92 -18.74 38.79
CA GLU A 100 -2.25 -17.96 39.99
C GLU A 100 -1.03 -17.65 40.87
N LYS A 101 -0.02 -18.52 40.82
CA LYS A 101 1.25 -18.38 41.55
C LYS A 101 2.33 -17.67 40.74
N ALA A 102 2.03 -17.23 39.52
CA ALA A 102 3.01 -16.54 38.69
C ALA A 102 3.49 -15.26 39.41
N PRO A 103 4.81 -15.01 39.44
CA PRO A 103 5.37 -13.84 40.12
C PRO A 103 4.86 -12.56 39.45
N CYS A 104 4.67 -11.50 40.24
CA CYS A 104 4.32 -10.22 39.68
C CYS A 104 5.56 -9.53 39.10
N GLY A 105 5.39 -8.72 38.06
CA GLY A 105 6.48 -7.96 37.44
C GLY A 105 6.37 -7.89 35.92
N LYS A 106 7.49 -7.50 35.29
CA LYS A 106 7.59 -7.34 33.84
C LYS A 106 8.02 -8.65 33.19
N TYR A 107 7.12 -9.22 32.39
CA TYR A 107 7.36 -10.43 31.60
C TYR A 107 7.86 -10.08 30.20
N GLN A 108 8.55 -11.03 29.58
CA GLN A 108 8.96 -10.96 28.18
C GLN A 108 8.38 -12.15 27.41
N LEU A 109 7.78 -11.85 26.26
CA LEU A 109 7.34 -12.83 25.27
C LEU A 109 8.36 -12.84 24.13
N GLU A 110 8.88 -14.01 23.82
CA GLU A 110 9.64 -14.28 22.61
C GLU A 110 8.72 -14.97 21.61
N ILE A 111 8.41 -14.29 20.51
CA ILE A 111 7.51 -14.75 19.46
C ILE A 111 8.34 -15.20 18.27
N LYS A 112 8.43 -16.51 18.06
CA LYS A 112 9.16 -17.13 16.96
C LYS A 112 8.23 -17.38 15.79
N MET A 113 8.56 -16.81 14.64
CA MET A 113 7.86 -17.00 13.39
C MET A 113 8.60 -17.98 12.50
N PHE A 114 7.82 -18.84 11.86
CA PHE A 114 8.32 -19.88 10.98
C PHE A 114 7.62 -19.80 9.62
N ASP A 115 8.34 -20.15 8.56
CA ASP A 115 7.76 -20.29 7.23
C ASP A 115 6.86 -21.53 7.13
N SER A 116 6.18 -21.69 6.00
CA SER A 116 5.30 -22.83 5.72
C SER A 116 5.99 -24.20 5.73
N ILE A 117 7.32 -24.23 5.65
CA ILE A 117 8.15 -25.44 5.70
C ILE A 117 8.70 -25.67 7.12
N GLY A 118 8.40 -24.77 8.06
CA GLY A 118 8.80 -24.86 9.46
C GLY A 118 10.20 -24.36 9.76
N ARG A 119 10.84 -23.60 8.85
CA ARG A 119 12.13 -22.94 9.12
C ARG A 119 11.89 -21.66 9.90
N HIS A 120 12.75 -21.38 10.87
CA HIS A 120 12.70 -20.13 11.64
C HIS A 120 13.07 -18.96 10.73
N VAL A 121 12.22 -17.93 10.72
CA VAL A 121 12.39 -16.75 9.87
C VAL A 121 12.74 -15.53 10.71
N LYS A 122 12.04 -15.35 11.82
CA LYS A 122 12.11 -14.13 12.62
C LYS A 122 11.74 -14.41 14.07
N THR A 123 12.33 -13.62 14.98
CA THR A 123 11.92 -13.53 16.37
C THR A 123 11.55 -12.10 16.70
N GLU A 124 10.42 -11.90 17.37
CA GLU A 124 10.00 -10.62 17.93
C GLU A 124 9.84 -10.72 19.45
N TYR A 125 10.19 -9.64 20.16
CA TYR A 125 10.06 -9.57 21.60
C TYR A 125 8.97 -8.57 22.00
N LYS A 126 8.06 -9.00 22.86
CA LYS A 126 7.08 -8.11 23.51
C LYS A 126 7.25 -8.17 25.01
N TYR A 127 6.89 -7.08 25.68
CA TYR A 127 6.95 -6.99 27.14
C TYR A 127 5.58 -6.61 27.67
N PHE A 128 5.21 -7.15 28.81
CA PHE A 128 4.00 -6.75 29.51
C PHE A 128 4.19 -6.82 31.02
N ASP A 129 3.46 -5.99 31.74
CA ASP A 129 3.41 -5.99 33.19
C ASP A 129 2.28 -6.89 33.67
N TYR A 130 2.56 -7.75 34.63
CA TYR A 130 1.57 -8.60 35.28
C TYR A 130 1.53 -8.31 36.78
N ALA A 131 0.38 -7.86 37.28
CA ALA A 131 0.26 -7.41 38.66
C ALA A 131 -1.05 -7.85 39.33
N MET A 132 -1.00 -7.95 40.66
CA MET A 132 -2.16 -7.98 41.54
C MET A 132 -2.70 -6.55 41.70
N ASN A 133 -3.96 -6.38 42.13
CA ASN A 133 -4.67 -5.10 42.27
C ASN A 133 -4.10 -4.12 43.33
N GLU A 134 -2.79 -4.12 43.62
CA GLU A 134 -2.10 -3.28 44.60
C GLU A 134 -0.71 -2.86 44.06
N PRO A 135 -0.05 -1.80 44.61
CA PRO A 135 0.82 -0.89 43.84
C PRO A 135 1.94 -1.63 43.11
N PRO A 136 2.36 -1.10 41.94
CA PRO A 136 3.22 -1.81 40.98
C PRO A 136 4.42 -2.43 41.70
N CYS A 137 4.61 -3.72 41.46
CA CYS A 137 5.72 -4.46 42.03
C CYS A 137 7.03 -3.75 41.69
N ALA A 138 7.84 -3.54 42.74
CA ALA A 138 9.00 -2.65 42.76
C ALA A 138 9.71 -2.55 41.40
N THR A 139 9.69 -1.33 40.87
CA THR A 139 10.26 -0.96 39.58
C THR A 139 11.74 -1.30 39.52
N SER A 140 12.09 -2.42 38.89
CA SER A 140 13.44 -2.61 38.37
C SER A 140 13.64 -1.61 37.20
N PRO A 141 14.84 -1.06 36.97
CA PRO A 141 15.05 -0.04 35.95
C PRO A 141 14.61 -0.58 34.58
N LEU A 142 13.71 0.13 33.89
CA LEU A 142 13.24 -0.28 32.58
C LEU A 142 14.45 -0.38 31.62
N PRO A 143 14.55 -1.46 30.80
CA PRO A 143 15.40 -1.40 29.61
C PRO A 143 14.88 -0.29 28.69
N PRO A 144 15.78 0.42 27.99
CA PRO A 144 15.42 1.56 27.16
C PRO A 144 14.34 1.15 26.14
N PRO A 145 13.37 2.04 25.86
CA PRO A 145 12.35 1.76 24.86
C PRO A 145 13.01 1.42 23.52
N PRO A 146 12.45 0.46 22.75
CA PRO A 146 12.89 0.24 21.38
C PRO A 146 12.77 1.57 20.61
N PRO A 147 13.67 1.83 19.64
CA PRO A 147 13.65 3.08 18.89
C PRO A 147 12.26 3.32 18.28
N ASP A 148 11.72 4.49 18.59
CA ASP A 148 10.40 4.93 18.20
C ASP A 148 10.38 5.21 16.68
N ASN A 149 10.11 4.17 15.89
CA ASN A 149 10.10 4.24 14.43
C ASN A 149 8.95 5.11 13.87
N THR A 150 8.08 5.62 14.73
CA THR A 150 6.96 6.50 14.37
C THR A 150 7.46 7.78 13.69
N LEU A 151 8.60 8.32 14.14
CA LEU A 151 9.25 9.48 13.52
C LEU A 151 9.81 9.15 12.13
N LEU A 152 10.34 7.94 11.95
CA LEU A 152 10.84 7.44 10.67
C LEU A 152 9.70 7.24 9.66
N ILE A 153 8.55 6.74 10.10
CA ILE A 153 7.33 6.60 9.29
C ILE A 153 6.80 7.98 8.88
N ILE A 154 6.76 8.96 9.80
CA ILE A 154 6.33 10.33 9.52
C ILE A 154 7.30 11.02 8.54
N ILE A 155 8.61 10.88 8.75
CA ILE A 155 9.64 11.43 7.85
C ILE A 155 9.53 10.80 6.45
N LEU A 156 9.32 9.48 6.36
CA LEU A 156 9.18 8.79 5.09
C LEU A 156 7.90 9.25 4.36
N GLY A 157 6.78 9.37 5.08
CA GLY A 157 5.54 9.91 4.51
C GLY A 157 5.67 11.37 4.05
N ALA A 158 6.34 12.22 4.83
CA ALA A 158 6.59 13.61 4.49
C ALA A 158 7.54 13.75 3.29
N ALA A 159 8.56 12.90 3.18
CA ALA A 159 9.48 12.87 2.05
C ALA A 159 8.76 12.51 0.74
N VAL A 160 7.87 11.50 0.77
CA VAL A 160 7.08 11.11 -0.41
C VAL A 160 6.13 12.24 -0.83
N ALA A 161 5.46 12.89 0.13
CA ALA A 161 4.60 14.04 -0.15
C ALA A 161 5.40 15.22 -0.74
N ALA A 162 6.59 15.49 -0.20
CA ALA A 162 7.48 16.54 -0.71
C ALA A 162 7.96 16.24 -2.14
N VAL A 163 8.35 14.99 -2.45
CA VAL A 163 8.72 14.60 -3.82
C VAL A 163 7.53 14.75 -4.78
N ALA A 164 6.32 14.36 -4.37
CA ALA A 164 5.12 14.55 -5.18
C ALA A 164 4.84 16.04 -5.47
N VAL A 165 4.98 16.92 -4.47
CA VAL A 165 4.83 18.37 -4.64
C VAL A 165 5.92 18.94 -5.55
N VAL A 166 7.18 18.55 -5.37
CA VAL A 166 8.30 19.00 -6.23
C VAL A 166 8.09 18.57 -7.67
N VAL A 167 7.64 17.33 -7.93
CA VAL A 167 7.31 16.87 -9.28
C VAL A 167 6.18 17.69 -9.88
N VAL A 168 5.12 18.00 -9.13
CA VAL A 168 4.00 18.84 -9.59
C VAL A 168 4.47 20.27 -9.89
N VAL A 169 5.29 20.87 -9.02
CA VAL A 169 5.83 22.23 -9.19
C VAL A 169 6.79 22.30 -10.37
N VAL A 170 7.69 21.34 -10.54
CA VAL A 170 8.62 21.26 -11.69
C VAL A 170 7.83 21.11 -13.00
N VAL A 171 6.77 20.29 -13.02
CA VAL A 171 5.89 20.15 -14.19
C VAL A 171 5.09 21.43 -14.49
N PHE A 172 4.68 22.18 -13.46
CA PHE A 172 3.98 23.46 -13.64
C PHE A 172 4.92 24.60 -14.06
N MET A 173 6.14 24.64 -13.54
CA MET A 173 7.15 25.66 -13.83
C MET A 173 7.82 25.43 -15.20
N LEU A 174 7.94 24.18 -15.66
CA LEU A 174 8.47 23.85 -17.00
C LEU A 174 7.44 24.06 -18.13
N ARG A 175 6.30 24.73 -17.89
CA ARG A 175 5.42 25.20 -18.97
C ARG A 175 6.20 26.22 -19.81
N PRO A 176 6.52 25.93 -21.09
CA PRO A 176 7.05 26.96 -21.97
C PRO A 176 5.99 28.05 -22.08
N GLY A 177 6.35 29.28 -21.69
CA GLY A 177 5.48 30.44 -21.78
C GLY A 177 4.83 30.49 -23.15
N ALA A 178 3.51 30.65 -23.17
CA ALA A 178 2.77 30.86 -24.40
C ALA A 178 3.41 32.06 -25.14
N ARG A 179 3.93 31.82 -26.35
CA ARG A 179 4.41 32.91 -27.21
C ARG A 179 3.22 33.87 -27.45
N PRO A 180 3.44 35.20 -27.40
CA PRO A 180 2.37 36.15 -27.63
C PRO A 180 1.77 35.94 -29.02
N PRO A 181 0.48 36.25 -29.23
CA PRO A 181 -0.17 36.04 -30.52
C PRO A 181 0.57 36.86 -31.58
N LYS A 182 0.96 36.23 -32.69
CA LYS A 182 1.41 36.95 -33.88
C LYS A 182 0.27 37.84 -34.34
N GLU A 183 0.51 39.14 -34.34
CA GLU A 183 -0.29 40.17 -34.97
C GLU A 183 -0.60 39.74 -36.42
N ARG A 184 -1.87 39.51 -36.73
CA ARG A 184 -2.30 39.23 -38.11
C ARG A 184 -2.25 40.54 -38.87
N VAL A 185 -1.24 40.69 -39.73
CA VAL A 185 -1.22 41.72 -40.76
C VAL A 185 -2.41 41.50 -41.70
N PRO A 186 -3.25 42.51 -41.99
CA PRO A 186 -4.36 42.39 -42.93
C PRO A 186 -3.81 42.10 -44.33
N THR A 187 -4.15 40.95 -44.90
CA THR A 187 -3.84 40.66 -46.31
C THR A 187 -5.01 41.16 -47.16
N THR A 188 -4.79 42.26 -47.86
CA THR A 188 -5.68 42.82 -48.89
C THR A 188 -5.89 41.77 -50.00
N PRO A 189 -7.12 41.50 -50.47
CA PRO A 189 -7.35 40.57 -51.58
C PRO A 189 -6.87 41.17 -52.92
N PRO A 190 -6.35 40.36 -53.87
CA PRO A 190 -5.93 40.83 -55.18
C PRO A 190 -7.13 41.21 -56.06
N ILE A 191 -6.95 42.27 -56.84
CA ILE A 191 -7.87 42.78 -57.87
C ILE A 191 -8.12 41.70 -58.93
N ALA A 192 -9.40 41.46 -59.25
CA ALA A 192 -9.82 40.54 -60.29
C ALA A 192 -9.48 41.06 -61.71
N PRO A 193 -9.05 40.20 -62.65
CA PRO A 193 -8.90 40.57 -64.05
C PRO A 193 -10.27 40.65 -64.78
N PRO A 194 -10.36 41.39 -65.90
CA PRO A 194 -11.62 41.70 -66.58
C PRO A 194 -12.25 40.49 -67.28
N SER A 195 -13.59 40.52 -67.38
CA SER A 195 -14.45 39.49 -67.96
C SER A 195 -14.33 39.38 -69.49
N PRO A 196 -14.35 38.15 -70.07
CA PRO A 196 -14.42 37.94 -71.52
C PRO A 196 -15.86 38.11 -72.08
N PRO A 197 -16.02 38.41 -73.38
CA PRO A 197 -17.30 38.75 -74.01
C PRO A 197 -18.25 37.54 -74.19
N PRO A 198 -19.56 37.78 -74.42
CA PRO A 198 -20.58 36.74 -74.38
C PRO A 198 -20.57 35.87 -75.64
N SER A 199 -20.41 34.56 -75.47
CA SER A 199 -20.51 33.56 -76.54
C SER A 199 -21.93 33.02 -76.69
N ALA A 200 -22.30 32.76 -77.96
CA ALA A 200 -23.61 32.42 -78.52
C ALA A 200 -24.28 31.12 -77.99
N PRO A 201 -25.60 30.88 -78.30
CA PRO A 201 -26.48 29.95 -77.57
C PRO A 201 -26.23 28.45 -77.82
N PRO A 202 -26.81 27.56 -76.98
CA PRO A 202 -26.36 26.17 -76.83
C PRO A 202 -26.90 25.23 -77.92
N LYS A 203 -26.03 24.30 -78.36
CA LYS A 203 -26.42 23.11 -79.15
C LYS A 203 -26.81 21.96 -78.21
N ALA A 204 -27.94 21.32 -78.54
CA ALA A 204 -28.67 20.32 -77.77
C ALA A 204 -27.88 19.04 -77.41
N PRO A 205 -28.32 18.27 -76.38
CA PRO A 205 -27.55 17.17 -75.82
C PRO A 205 -27.68 15.86 -76.62
N HIS A 206 -26.54 15.20 -76.85
CA HIS A 206 -26.48 13.85 -77.41
C HIS A 206 -26.70 12.80 -76.32
N LYS A 207 -27.84 12.12 -76.40
CA LYS A 207 -28.25 10.96 -75.60
C LYS A 207 -27.49 9.70 -76.07
N ARG A 208 -26.71 9.04 -75.21
CA ARG A 208 -26.22 7.66 -75.44
C ARG A 208 -26.53 6.78 -74.23
N ARG A 209 -26.99 5.57 -74.54
CA ARG A 209 -27.68 4.59 -73.68
C ARG A 209 -26.73 3.85 -72.73
N PRO A 210 -27.24 3.27 -71.62
CA PRO A 210 -26.48 2.36 -70.76
C PRO A 210 -26.37 0.96 -71.39
N ILE A 211 -25.21 0.34 -71.20
CA ILE A 211 -24.92 -1.06 -71.55
C ILE A 211 -25.43 -1.94 -70.41
N ILE A 212 -26.28 -2.92 -70.74
CA ILE A 212 -26.83 -3.92 -69.82
C ILE A 212 -25.86 -5.10 -69.75
N ARG A 213 -25.64 -5.57 -68.52
CA ARG A 213 -24.82 -6.70 -68.07
C ARG A 213 -25.57 -8.00 -68.38
N GLY A 214 -24.94 -8.92 -69.12
CA GLY A 214 -25.43 -10.28 -69.32
C GLY A 214 -24.96 -11.20 -68.19
N GLU A 215 -25.91 -11.91 -67.58
CA GLU A 215 -25.71 -13.19 -66.89
C GLU A 215 -25.69 -14.30 -67.95
N GLU A 216 -24.81 -15.28 -67.80
CA GLU A 216 -24.98 -16.62 -68.39
C GLU A 216 -24.58 -17.67 -67.34
N GLU A 217 -25.51 -18.62 -67.16
CA GLU A 217 -25.48 -19.89 -66.43
C GLU A 217 -24.30 -20.78 -66.89
N GLU A 218 -23.59 -21.50 -66.02
CA GLU A 218 -23.90 -22.84 -65.47
C GLU A 218 -24.26 -23.90 -66.53
N GLU A 219 -23.32 -24.79 -66.88
CA GLU A 219 -23.63 -26.20 -67.17
C GLU A 219 -22.38 -27.12 -67.12
N THR A 220 -22.52 -28.17 -66.28
CA THR A 220 -21.90 -29.53 -66.31
C THR A 220 -20.40 -29.75 -66.15
#